data_AF-A0A7G1G766-F1
#
_entry.id   AF-A0A7G1G766-F1
#
_cell.length_a   1.000
_cell.length_b   1.000
_cell.length_c   1.000
_cell.angle_alpha   90.00
_cell.angle_beta   90.00
_cell.angle_gamma   90.00
#
_symmetry.space_group_name_H-M   'P 1'
#
loop_
_entity.id
_entity.type
_entity.pdbx_description
1 polymer ?
#
loop_
_entity_poly.entity_id
_entity_poly.type
_entity_poly.pdbx_seq_one_letter_code
_entity_poly.pdbx_strand_id
1 'polypeptide(L)'
;MILLLDNYDSFTYNLYQLLINFDNDVRTFRSDKISIKEIKKLNPDYIVLSPGPGIPKDAGIFIDTVKTFIKNTPILGVCLGHQAILSAFNVPIVKAKNIFHGKIDTIRHNGKSVFNGIKNNIKVTRYHSLVAKESDIPNEFEVLAKSRDGEVMAIKHKKYKCVGVQFHPESVGTEGGINMLKNFFEEDINTNALIEKAMKKVLSFQESYKLMKNISIFNTAQIASILTIFNMRKVSYKELAGFAKVLKDNAEYFPKPNLNEKRLDVCGTGGSKMKTFNVSTISSIVLSALGVNIVKHGNRAVTSQSGSMDLLEKLGFNLDIDNEEAYDFYKKNNFTYLYAPKYHKIMKYVSETRKSLKFKTIFNLIGPLSNPAHATYQLIGVYDKKYLKQMCKALKYLGIKRAMVVSSKNGLDEISIFEPTYICELKDGKFYEYIFDFSNIDNYVKYEDIKYEDNQNNEKIALEILNGNDIKRAKIVCINAGAALYLYGKANSIKEGYYMALESIKNKKALKKLEKLVKVSDINV
;
A
#
# COMPACT_ATOMS: atom_id res chain seq x y z
N MET A 1 -15.15 4.52 4.19
CA MET A 1 -15.63 5.56 5.10
C MET A 1 -16.31 4.92 6.29
N ILE A 2 -15.88 5.28 7.51
CA ILE A 2 -16.53 4.92 8.77
C ILE A 2 -17.40 6.10 9.23
N LEU A 3 -18.68 5.86 9.52
CA LEU A 3 -19.57 6.84 10.15
C LEU A 3 -19.57 6.63 11.66
N LEU A 4 -19.10 7.61 12.42
CA LEU A 4 -19.17 7.64 13.88
C LEU A 4 -20.35 8.53 14.31
N LEU A 5 -21.36 7.95 14.94
CA LEU A 5 -22.46 8.71 15.53
C LEU A 5 -22.13 8.98 17.00
N ASP A 6 -22.00 10.26 17.33
CA ASP A 6 -21.58 10.77 18.64
C ASP A 6 -22.79 11.17 19.49
N ASN A 7 -22.93 10.57 20.67
CA ASN A 7 -23.93 10.95 21.66
C ASN A 7 -23.38 11.82 22.81
N TYR A 8 -22.53 12.79 22.50
CA TYR A 8 -22.03 13.78 23.48
C TYR A 8 -21.14 13.20 24.57
N ASP A 9 -20.32 12.22 24.20
CA ASP A 9 -19.39 11.57 25.12
C ASP A 9 -17.95 12.05 24.93
N SER A 10 -17.22 12.21 26.04
CA SER A 10 -15.80 12.57 26.00
C SER A 10 -14.92 11.48 25.38
N PHE A 11 -15.32 10.21 25.45
CA PHE A 11 -14.59 9.09 24.87
C PHE A 11 -14.81 8.95 23.36
N THR A 12 -15.79 9.66 22.76
CA THR A 12 -15.98 9.64 21.31
C THR A 12 -14.71 10.08 20.56
N TYR A 13 -13.95 11.03 21.11
CA TYR A 13 -12.69 11.46 20.50
C TYR A 13 -11.62 10.37 20.56
N ASN A 14 -11.52 9.63 21.66
CA ASN A 14 -10.60 8.48 21.76
C ASN A 14 -10.97 7.39 20.75
N LEU A 15 -12.27 7.12 20.63
CA LEU A 15 -12.77 6.17 19.64
C LEU A 15 -12.44 6.66 18.22
N TYR A 16 -12.66 7.93 17.89
CA TYR A 16 -12.27 8.53 16.61
C TYR A 16 -10.77 8.33 16.32
N GLN A 17 -9.89 8.61 17.28
CA GLN A 17 -8.43 8.42 17.12
C GLN A 17 -8.04 6.96 16.86
N LEU A 18 -8.78 6.00 17.41
CA LEU A 18 -8.57 4.60 17.10
C LEU A 18 -9.11 4.23 15.71
N LEU A 19 -10.27 4.76 15.34
CA LEU A 19 -10.93 4.48 14.06
C LEU A 19 -10.14 4.96 12.84
N ILE A 20 -9.47 6.11 12.93
CA ILE A 20 -8.63 6.62 11.84
C ILE A 20 -7.47 5.68 11.47
N ASN A 21 -7.06 4.77 12.37
CA ASN A 21 -6.06 3.76 12.05
C ASN A 21 -6.60 2.65 11.12
N PHE A 22 -7.92 2.50 11.02
CA PHE A 22 -8.57 1.49 10.17
C PHE A 22 -9.06 2.08 8.84
N ASP A 23 -9.50 3.33 8.82
CA ASP A 23 -9.86 4.07 7.61
C ASP A 23 -9.59 5.56 7.81
N ASN A 24 -8.90 6.20 6.87
CA ASN A 24 -8.58 7.64 6.96
C ASN A 24 -9.81 8.53 6.70
N ASP A 25 -10.94 7.99 6.22
CA ASP A 25 -12.21 8.71 6.05
C ASP A 25 -13.19 8.31 7.16
N VAL A 26 -12.96 8.83 8.37
CA VAL A 26 -13.92 8.76 9.50
C VAL A 26 -14.70 10.06 9.55
N ARG A 27 -16.03 9.97 9.47
CA ARG A 27 -16.92 11.14 9.60
C ARG A 27 -17.75 11.03 10.86
N THR A 28 -17.68 12.06 11.68
CA THR A 28 -18.38 12.11 12.96
C THR A 28 -19.57 13.06 12.86
N PHE A 29 -20.75 12.58 13.25
CA PHE A 29 -21.95 13.39 13.35
C PHE A 29 -22.60 13.18 14.71
N ARG A 30 -23.19 14.24 15.28
CA ARG A 30 -24.00 14.10 16.50
C ARG A 30 -25.23 13.26 16.20
N SER A 31 -25.60 12.39 17.14
CA SER A 31 -26.73 11.46 17.05
C SER A 31 -28.08 12.14 16.77
N ASP A 32 -28.21 13.44 17.03
CA ASP A 32 -29.41 14.25 16.82
C ASP A 32 -29.26 15.30 15.71
N LYS A 33 -28.11 15.39 15.04
CA LYS A 33 -27.82 16.38 13.99
C LYS A 33 -27.66 15.78 12.59
N ILE A 34 -27.99 14.50 12.43
CA ILE A 34 -28.01 13.82 11.12
C ILE A 34 -29.26 12.95 11.02
N SER A 35 -29.84 12.86 9.83
CA SER A 35 -30.99 12.02 9.53
C SER A 35 -30.62 10.69 8.89
N ILE A 36 -31.49 9.68 9.00
CA ILE A 36 -31.35 8.39 8.30
C ILE A 36 -31.23 8.57 6.78
N LYS A 37 -31.93 9.55 6.21
CA LYS A 37 -31.86 9.87 4.78
C LYS A 37 -30.47 10.37 4.37
N GLU A 38 -29.82 11.15 5.22
CA GLU A 38 -28.45 11.61 4.99
C GLU A 38 -27.45 10.46 5.14
N ILE A 39 -27.61 9.58 6.14
CA ILE A 39 -26.77 8.39 6.27
C ILE A 39 -26.87 7.49 5.02
N LYS A 40 -28.08 7.30 4.48
CA LYS A 40 -28.26 6.56 3.20
C LYS A 40 -27.50 7.19 2.04
N LYS A 41 -27.45 8.53 1.97
CA LYS A 41 -26.68 9.25 0.94
C LYS A 41 -25.17 9.14 1.16
N LEU A 42 -24.73 9.17 2.42
CA LEU A 42 -23.33 8.97 2.79
C LEU A 42 -22.82 7.57 2.44
N ASN A 43 -23.73 6.58 2.44
CA ASN A 43 -23.44 5.18 2.12
C ASN A 43 -22.19 4.64 2.83
N PRO A 44 -22.17 4.64 4.18
CA PRO A 44 -21.01 4.24 4.97
C PRO A 44 -20.66 2.76 4.79
N ASP A 45 -19.37 2.45 4.82
CA ASP A 45 -18.86 1.07 4.83
C ASP A 45 -19.03 0.43 6.22
N TYR A 46 -18.99 1.24 7.28
CA TYR A 46 -19.18 0.84 8.68
C TYR A 46 -19.89 1.96 9.45
N ILE A 47 -20.71 1.58 10.44
CA ILE A 47 -21.32 2.50 11.39
C ILE A 47 -20.84 2.16 12.80
N VAL A 48 -20.41 3.17 13.54
CA VAL A 48 -20.01 3.07 14.94
C VAL A 48 -20.92 3.97 15.76
N LEU A 49 -21.60 3.38 16.74
CA LEU A 49 -22.41 4.08 17.73
C LEU A 49 -21.55 4.30 18.97
N SER A 50 -21.28 5.56 19.28
CA SER A 50 -20.39 5.94 20.39
C SER A 50 -20.96 5.54 21.76
N PRO A 51 -20.13 5.58 22.82
CA PRO A 51 -20.64 5.75 24.18
C PRO A 51 -21.41 7.08 24.33
N GLY A 52 -22.05 7.26 25.48
CA GLY A 52 -22.72 8.52 25.83
C GLY A 52 -23.56 8.44 27.10
N PRO A 53 -23.94 9.59 27.66
CA PRO A 53 -24.86 9.67 28.79
C PRO A 53 -26.28 9.31 28.39
N GLY A 54 -27.11 9.00 29.39
CA GLY A 54 -28.55 8.80 29.24
C GLY A 54 -28.94 7.36 28.89
N ILE A 55 -30.10 7.22 28.26
CA ILE A 55 -30.69 5.94 27.86
C ILE A 55 -30.85 5.88 26.34
N PRO A 56 -30.90 4.67 25.72
CA PRO A 56 -31.01 4.55 24.27
C PRO A 56 -32.18 5.30 23.62
N LYS A 57 -33.30 5.46 24.34
CA LYS A 57 -34.48 6.17 23.85
C LYS A 57 -34.19 7.66 23.55
N ASP A 58 -33.24 8.25 24.27
CA ASP A 58 -32.88 9.67 24.15
C ASP A 58 -31.59 9.86 23.34
N ALA A 59 -31.00 8.77 22.83
CA ALA A 59 -29.72 8.77 22.10
C ALA A 59 -29.88 9.15 20.61
N GLY A 60 -30.75 10.13 20.32
CA GLY A 60 -31.06 10.57 18.96
C GLY A 60 -31.47 9.42 18.05
N ILE A 61 -30.82 9.30 16.88
CA ILE A 61 -31.17 8.31 15.85
C ILE A 61 -30.48 6.94 16.03
N PHE A 62 -29.87 6.63 17.18
CA PHE A 62 -29.13 5.37 17.36
C PHE A 62 -29.98 4.13 17.07
N ILE A 63 -31.17 4.04 17.69
CA ILE A 63 -32.09 2.88 17.51
C ILE A 63 -32.54 2.77 16.05
N ASP A 64 -32.93 3.89 15.43
CA ASP A 64 -33.38 3.92 14.03
C ASP A 64 -32.26 3.55 13.06
N THR A 65 -31.02 3.92 13.39
CA THR A 65 -29.82 3.56 12.63
C THR A 65 -29.63 2.04 12.66
N VAL A 66 -29.71 1.40 13.83
CA VAL A 66 -29.62 -0.07 13.93
C VAL A 66 -30.70 -0.73 13.09
N LYS A 67 -31.97 -0.37 13.29
CA LYS A 67 -33.11 -0.96 12.57
C LYS A 67 -32.99 -0.81 11.06
N THR A 68 -32.47 0.32 10.59
CA THR A 68 -32.37 0.62 9.15
C THR A 68 -31.19 -0.08 8.49
N PHE A 69 -30.02 -0.09 9.13
CA PHE A 69 -28.75 -0.42 8.46
C PHE A 69 -28.21 -1.81 8.79
N ILE A 70 -28.68 -2.48 9.85
CA ILE A 70 -28.09 -3.74 10.32
C ILE A 70 -27.94 -4.82 9.24
N LYS A 71 -28.86 -4.88 8.27
CA LYS A 71 -28.84 -5.89 7.20
C LYS A 71 -27.74 -5.66 6.15
N ASN A 72 -27.32 -4.40 5.97
CA ASN A 72 -26.52 -3.98 4.82
C ASN A 72 -25.19 -3.34 5.21
N THR A 73 -25.08 -2.81 6.42
CA THR A 73 -23.90 -2.09 6.90
C THR A 73 -23.49 -2.67 8.25
N PRO A 74 -22.21 -3.08 8.42
CA PRO A 74 -21.69 -3.49 9.72
C PRO A 74 -21.84 -2.40 10.79
N ILE A 75 -22.28 -2.79 11.99
CA ILE A 75 -22.51 -1.88 13.12
C ILE A 75 -21.71 -2.31 14.35
N LEU A 76 -20.96 -1.38 14.93
CA LEU A 76 -20.33 -1.53 16.25
C LEU A 76 -21.00 -0.57 17.23
N GLY A 77 -21.45 -1.08 18.38
CA GLY A 77 -21.97 -0.26 19.48
C GLY A 77 -21.07 -0.33 20.71
N VAL A 78 -20.71 0.81 21.27
CA VAL A 78 -19.88 0.91 22.48
C VAL A 78 -20.70 1.51 23.62
N CYS A 79 -20.74 0.86 24.79
CA CYS A 79 -21.49 1.28 25.98
C CYS A 79 -22.96 1.62 25.65
N LEU A 80 -23.34 2.90 25.57
CA LEU A 80 -24.67 3.32 25.13
C LEU A 80 -25.03 2.80 23.72
N GLY A 81 -24.07 2.72 22.80
CA GLY A 81 -24.26 2.11 21.50
C GLY A 81 -24.61 0.61 21.58
N HIS A 82 -24.01 -0.13 22.53
CA HIS A 82 -24.37 -1.53 22.80
C HIS A 82 -25.81 -1.64 23.31
N GLN A 83 -26.19 -0.76 24.23
CA GLN A 83 -27.55 -0.70 24.76
C GLN A 83 -28.57 -0.35 23.65
N ALA A 84 -28.23 0.58 22.76
CA ALA A 84 -29.09 0.95 21.63
C ALA A 84 -29.28 -0.19 20.62
N ILE A 85 -28.23 -1.00 20.37
CA ILE A 85 -28.37 -2.22 19.57
C ILE A 85 -29.42 -3.14 20.20
N LEU A 86 -29.32 -3.42 21.50
CA LEU A 86 -30.27 -4.32 22.17
C LEU A 86 -31.67 -3.71 22.29
N SER A 87 -31.80 -2.41 22.55
CA SER A 87 -33.09 -1.71 22.53
C SER A 87 -33.77 -1.70 21.16
N ALA A 88 -33.01 -1.70 20.05
CA ALA A 88 -33.57 -1.84 18.71
C ALA A 88 -34.28 -3.19 18.49
N PHE A 89 -33.96 -4.19 19.32
CA PHE A 89 -34.57 -5.52 19.38
C PHE A 89 -35.49 -5.68 20.60
N ASN A 90 -35.97 -4.55 21.15
CA ASN A 90 -36.91 -4.49 22.28
C ASN A 90 -36.38 -5.08 23.60
N VAL A 91 -35.06 -5.18 23.77
CA VAL A 91 -34.46 -5.62 25.04
C VAL A 91 -34.52 -4.48 26.06
N PRO A 92 -35.11 -4.70 27.26
CA PRO A 92 -35.13 -3.69 28.31
C PRO A 92 -33.73 -3.36 28.83
N ILE A 93 -33.45 -2.06 28.98
CA ILE A 93 -32.26 -1.55 29.65
C ILE A 93 -32.65 -1.19 31.09
N VAL A 94 -32.03 -1.88 32.05
CA VAL A 94 -32.33 -1.79 33.48
C VAL A 94 -31.13 -1.29 34.26
N LYS A 95 -31.32 -0.91 35.53
CA LYS A 95 -30.20 -0.55 36.41
C LYS A 95 -29.28 -1.75 36.62
N ALA A 96 -27.98 -1.50 36.53
CA ALA A 96 -26.94 -2.48 36.82
C ALA A 96 -27.02 -2.94 38.29
N LYS A 97 -26.64 -4.18 38.57
CA LYS A 97 -26.62 -4.69 39.95
C LYS A 97 -25.59 -3.95 40.79
N ASN A 98 -24.46 -3.62 40.17
CA ASN A 98 -23.37 -2.83 40.72
C ASN A 98 -23.07 -1.66 39.79
N ILE A 99 -23.00 -0.43 40.32
CA ILE A 99 -22.72 0.77 39.52
C ILE A 99 -21.20 0.96 39.40
N PHE A 100 -20.69 1.00 38.16
CA PHE A 100 -19.28 1.22 37.87
C PHE A 100 -19.08 2.47 37.00
N HIS A 101 -18.40 3.49 37.54
CA HIS A 101 -17.94 4.65 36.79
C HIS A 101 -16.41 4.71 36.83
N GLY A 102 -15.76 4.45 35.69
CA GLY A 102 -14.30 4.52 35.54
C GLY A 102 -13.53 3.45 36.30
N LYS A 103 -14.15 2.29 36.51
CA LYS A 103 -13.54 1.17 37.25
C LYS A 103 -13.09 0.08 36.30
N ILE A 104 -12.00 -0.58 36.65
CA ILE A 104 -11.48 -1.75 35.95
C ILE A 104 -12.16 -2.99 36.54
N ASP A 105 -12.69 -3.84 35.67
CA ASP A 105 -13.27 -5.13 36.03
C ASP A 105 -12.76 -6.23 35.09
N THR A 106 -12.82 -7.47 35.53
CA THR A 106 -12.42 -8.62 34.70
C THR A 106 -13.64 -9.26 34.05
N ILE A 107 -13.56 -9.49 32.74
CA ILE A 107 -14.59 -10.20 31.99
C ILE A 107 -14.08 -11.53 31.45
N ARG A 108 -15.00 -12.49 31.31
CA ARG A 108 -14.78 -13.75 30.60
C ARG A 108 -15.46 -13.69 29.24
N HIS A 109 -14.76 -14.12 28.21
CA HIS A 109 -15.29 -14.17 26.84
C HIS A 109 -15.14 -15.56 26.22
N ASN A 110 -15.88 -15.80 25.14
CA ASN A 110 -15.85 -17.07 24.41
C ASN A 110 -14.75 -17.15 23.32
N GLY A 111 -13.98 -16.07 23.13
CA GLY A 111 -12.85 -16.02 22.19
C GLY A 111 -13.27 -15.87 20.73
N LYS A 112 -14.57 -15.66 20.48
CA LYS A 112 -15.12 -15.43 19.14
C LYS A 112 -15.26 -13.95 18.84
N SER A 113 -15.44 -13.68 17.56
CA SER A 113 -15.65 -12.36 17.02
C SER A 113 -14.57 -11.35 17.40
N VAL A 114 -14.96 -10.21 17.99
CA VAL A 114 -14.05 -9.18 18.49
C VAL A 114 -13.02 -9.71 19.50
N PHE A 115 -13.26 -10.88 20.12
CA PHE A 115 -12.31 -11.51 21.04
C PHE A 115 -11.34 -12.52 20.37
N ASN A 116 -11.35 -12.64 19.04
CA ASN A 116 -10.45 -13.56 18.34
C ASN A 116 -8.97 -13.26 18.65
N GLY A 117 -8.23 -14.27 19.09
CA GLY A 117 -6.81 -14.14 19.46
C GLY A 117 -6.54 -13.30 20.72
N ILE A 118 -7.57 -12.91 21.49
CA ILE A 118 -7.43 -12.21 22.77
C ILE A 118 -7.42 -13.24 23.90
N LYS A 119 -6.51 -13.07 24.87
CA LYS A 119 -6.43 -13.92 26.06
C LYS A 119 -7.72 -13.82 26.85
N ASN A 120 -8.21 -14.91 27.44
CA ASN A 120 -9.41 -14.86 28.28
C ASN A 120 -9.12 -14.24 29.66
N ASN A 121 -10.17 -13.85 30.41
CA ASN A 121 -10.07 -13.15 31.71
C ASN A 121 -9.35 -11.80 31.65
N ILE A 122 -9.73 -10.94 30.71
CA ILE A 122 -9.12 -9.60 30.52
C ILE A 122 -9.70 -8.55 31.45
N LYS A 123 -8.90 -7.52 31.72
CA LYS A 123 -9.35 -6.28 32.37
C LYS A 123 -9.97 -5.32 31.37
N VAL A 124 -11.16 -4.79 31.67
CA VAL A 124 -11.87 -3.80 30.86
C VAL A 124 -12.34 -2.63 31.71
N THR A 125 -12.45 -1.45 31.09
CA THR A 125 -12.95 -0.26 31.77
C THR A 125 -14.47 -0.13 31.63
N ARG A 126 -15.17 -0.05 32.76
CA ARG A 126 -16.63 0.09 32.85
C ARG A 126 -17.02 1.51 33.29
N TYR A 127 -18.00 2.10 32.60
CA TYR A 127 -18.59 3.41 32.92
C TYR A 127 -20.13 3.40 32.97
N HIS A 128 -20.74 2.22 33.09
CA HIS A 128 -22.20 2.09 32.95
C HIS A 128 -22.90 1.88 34.29
N SER A 129 -24.04 2.55 34.44
CA SER A 129 -25.03 2.34 35.52
C SER A 129 -26.25 1.54 35.04
N LEU A 130 -26.28 1.23 33.74
CA LEU A 130 -27.36 0.55 33.04
C LEU A 130 -26.83 -0.66 32.28
N VAL A 131 -27.63 -1.71 32.18
CA VAL A 131 -27.32 -2.94 31.46
C VAL A 131 -28.55 -3.51 30.78
N ALA A 132 -28.35 -4.31 29.74
CA ALA A 132 -29.42 -5.09 29.16
C ALA A 132 -29.82 -6.25 30.07
N LYS A 133 -31.11 -6.51 30.19
CA LYS A 133 -31.63 -7.66 30.94
C LYS A 133 -31.38 -8.96 30.16
N GLU A 134 -30.45 -9.78 30.64
CA GLU A 134 -29.99 -10.99 29.94
C GLU A 134 -31.12 -11.92 29.53
N SER A 135 -32.11 -12.15 30.41
CA SER A 135 -33.24 -13.05 30.14
C SER A 135 -34.08 -12.66 28.93
N ASP A 136 -33.98 -11.39 28.52
CA ASP A 136 -34.80 -10.80 27.46
C ASP A 136 -33.99 -10.60 26.18
N ILE A 137 -32.70 -11.00 26.14
CA ILE A 137 -31.88 -10.94 24.92
C ILE A 137 -32.35 -12.04 23.95
N PRO A 138 -32.78 -11.68 22.72
CA PRO A 138 -33.29 -12.66 21.76
C PRO A 138 -32.22 -13.65 21.32
N ASN A 139 -32.66 -14.84 20.91
CA ASN A 139 -31.81 -15.88 20.33
C ASN A 139 -31.09 -15.47 19.04
N GLU A 140 -31.43 -14.32 18.46
CA GLU A 140 -30.71 -13.73 17.32
C GLU A 140 -29.32 -13.23 17.70
N PHE A 141 -29.05 -13.04 19.00
CA PHE A 141 -27.75 -12.66 19.52
C PHE A 141 -27.01 -13.85 20.16
N GLU A 142 -25.70 -13.87 19.99
CA GLU A 142 -24.76 -14.66 20.78
C GLU A 142 -24.12 -13.75 21.82
N VAL A 143 -24.17 -14.14 23.10
CA VAL A 143 -23.43 -13.48 24.18
C VAL A 143 -21.96 -13.86 24.06
N LEU A 144 -21.10 -12.87 23.82
CA LEU A 144 -19.66 -13.07 23.62
C LEU A 144 -18.87 -12.98 24.92
N ALA A 145 -19.30 -12.14 25.86
CA ALA A 145 -18.60 -11.94 27.12
C ALA A 145 -19.54 -11.60 28.28
N LYS A 146 -19.13 -11.97 29.49
CA LYS A 146 -19.79 -11.62 30.75
C LYS A 146 -18.79 -11.14 31.81
N SER A 147 -19.24 -10.28 32.71
CA SER A 147 -18.48 -9.87 33.91
C SER A 147 -18.56 -10.92 35.02
N ARG A 148 -17.82 -10.72 36.11
CA ARG A 148 -17.86 -11.61 37.30
C ARG A 148 -19.23 -11.64 37.98
N ASP A 149 -19.95 -10.52 37.98
CA ASP A 149 -21.31 -10.41 38.51
C ASP A 149 -22.39 -10.87 37.51
N GLY A 150 -21.97 -11.46 36.39
CA GLY A 150 -22.85 -12.12 35.42
C GLY A 150 -23.51 -11.18 34.41
N GLU A 151 -23.12 -9.91 34.37
CA GLU A 151 -23.67 -8.95 33.41
C GLU A 151 -23.14 -9.22 32.01
N VAL A 152 -23.98 -9.01 31.00
CA VAL A 152 -23.62 -9.19 29.60
C VAL A 152 -22.72 -8.04 29.15
N MET A 153 -21.49 -8.37 28.77
CA MET A 153 -20.46 -7.39 28.46
C MET A 153 -20.21 -7.26 26.96
N ALA A 154 -20.62 -8.26 26.16
CA ALA A 154 -20.56 -8.18 24.71
C ALA A 154 -21.56 -9.13 24.04
N ILE A 155 -22.09 -8.72 22.89
CA ILE A 155 -23.04 -9.47 22.06
C ILE A 155 -22.67 -9.37 20.58
N LYS A 156 -23.02 -10.39 19.80
CA LYS A 156 -22.97 -10.39 18.32
C LYS A 156 -24.27 -10.91 17.73
N HIS A 157 -24.79 -10.24 16.72
CA HIS A 157 -25.92 -10.76 15.95
C HIS A 157 -25.47 -11.97 15.10
N LYS A 158 -26.22 -13.07 15.14
CA LYS A 158 -25.83 -14.34 14.49
C LYS A 158 -25.79 -14.26 12.96
N LYS A 159 -26.67 -13.43 12.37
CA LYS A 159 -26.81 -13.29 10.90
C LYS A 159 -26.11 -12.08 10.30
N TYR A 160 -25.93 -11.00 11.07
CA TYR A 160 -25.52 -9.70 10.56
C TYR A 160 -24.28 -9.27 11.31
N LYS A 161 -23.39 -8.50 10.67
CA LYS A 161 -22.18 -8.01 11.31
C LYS A 161 -22.48 -6.84 12.25
N CYS A 162 -23.16 -7.15 13.35
CA CYS A 162 -23.58 -6.21 14.38
C CYS A 162 -23.03 -6.69 15.72
N VAL A 163 -22.15 -5.90 16.33
CA VAL A 163 -21.48 -6.24 17.59
C VAL A 163 -21.68 -5.09 18.57
N GLY A 164 -22.03 -5.40 19.81
CA GLY A 164 -22.09 -4.43 20.89
C GLY A 164 -21.15 -4.82 22.02
N VAL A 165 -20.38 -3.88 22.57
CA VAL A 165 -19.60 -4.05 23.80
C VAL A 165 -20.05 -3.05 24.87
N GLN A 166 -20.35 -3.52 26.09
CA GLN A 166 -20.87 -2.68 27.18
C GLN A 166 -19.77 -1.86 27.86
N PHE A 167 -18.51 -2.24 27.69
CA PHE A 167 -17.32 -1.57 28.20
C PHE A 167 -16.68 -0.67 27.12
N HIS A 168 -15.64 0.07 27.51
CA HIS A 168 -14.94 1.02 26.64
C HIS A 168 -13.64 0.42 26.08
N PRO A 169 -13.65 -0.18 24.86
CA PRO A 169 -12.43 -0.69 24.22
C PRO A 169 -11.39 0.41 23.92
N GLU A 170 -11.83 1.67 23.85
CA GLU A 170 -11.00 2.85 23.63
C GLU A 170 -10.28 3.36 24.89
N SER A 171 -10.65 2.86 26.07
CA SER A 171 -10.00 3.23 27.32
C SER A 171 -8.64 2.55 27.45
N VAL A 172 -7.64 3.29 27.93
CA VAL A 172 -6.28 2.78 28.23
C VAL A 172 -6.33 1.61 29.23
N GLY A 173 -7.33 1.59 30.11
CA GLY A 173 -7.52 0.51 31.09
C GLY A 173 -8.11 -0.79 30.52
N THR A 174 -8.40 -0.85 29.22
CA THR A 174 -8.97 -2.04 28.57
C THR A 174 -7.90 -2.84 27.83
N GLU A 175 -7.60 -4.04 28.33
CA GLU A 175 -6.65 -4.96 27.73
C GLU A 175 -7.18 -5.47 26.37
N GLY A 176 -6.36 -5.31 25.33
CA GLY A 176 -6.70 -5.77 23.98
C GLY A 176 -7.79 -4.96 23.28
N GLY A 177 -8.19 -3.79 23.79
CA GLY A 177 -9.25 -2.98 23.19
C GLY A 177 -9.01 -2.61 21.72
N ILE A 178 -7.79 -2.20 21.36
CA ILE A 178 -7.39 -1.94 19.96
C ILE A 178 -7.52 -3.19 19.09
N ASN A 179 -7.12 -4.35 19.62
CA ASN A 179 -7.25 -5.64 18.92
C ASN A 179 -8.72 -6.03 18.72
N MET A 180 -9.62 -5.70 19.67
CA MET A 180 -11.06 -5.93 19.49
C MET A 180 -11.63 -5.10 18.36
N LEU A 181 -11.28 -3.81 18.30
CA LEU A 181 -11.68 -2.94 17.20
C LEU A 181 -11.12 -3.47 15.88
N LYS A 182 -9.84 -3.86 15.86
CA LYS A 182 -9.21 -4.50 14.70
C LYS A 182 -9.99 -5.73 14.25
N ASN A 183 -10.32 -6.63 15.17
CA ASN A 183 -11.12 -7.82 14.86
C ASN A 183 -12.49 -7.43 14.29
N PHE A 184 -13.17 -6.40 14.80
CA PHE A 184 -14.41 -5.93 14.19
C PHE A 184 -14.22 -5.44 12.74
N PHE A 185 -13.17 -4.65 12.46
CA PHE A 185 -12.95 -4.09 11.11
C PHE A 185 -12.30 -5.08 10.12
N GLU A 186 -11.61 -6.10 10.64
CA GLU A 186 -10.89 -7.12 9.88
C GLU A 186 -11.63 -8.46 9.75
N GLU A 187 -12.47 -8.87 10.73
CA GLU A 187 -13.35 -10.03 10.56
C GLU A 187 -14.32 -9.79 9.42
N ASP A 188 -14.69 -10.83 8.70
CA ASP A 188 -15.76 -10.81 7.71
C ASP A 188 -15.60 -9.77 6.59
N ILE A 189 -14.53 -9.90 5.82
CA ILE A 189 -14.76 -9.90 4.38
C ILE A 189 -14.72 -11.35 3.93
N ASN A 190 -15.86 -11.84 3.46
CA ASN A 190 -15.89 -13.06 2.66
C ASN A 190 -14.96 -12.82 1.46
N THR A 191 -13.76 -13.39 1.52
CA THR A 191 -12.73 -13.13 0.51
C THR A 191 -13.18 -13.65 -0.87
N ASN A 192 -14.04 -14.67 -0.92
CA ASN A 192 -14.71 -15.08 -2.16
C ASN A 192 -15.64 -13.99 -2.70
N ALA A 193 -16.36 -13.27 -1.83
CA ALA A 193 -17.19 -12.14 -2.24
C ALA A 193 -16.34 -10.99 -2.84
N LEU A 194 -15.09 -10.78 -2.41
CA LEU A 194 -14.18 -9.83 -3.07
C LEU A 194 -13.76 -10.31 -4.45
N ILE A 195 -13.49 -11.61 -4.62
CA ILE A 195 -13.17 -12.19 -5.93
C ILE A 195 -14.38 -12.03 -6.88
N GLU A 196 -15.58 -12.40 -6.43
CA GLU A 196 -16.82 -12.22 -7.19
C GLU A 196 -17.09 -10.75 -7.53
N LYS A 197 -16.86 -9.85 -6.57
CA LYS A 197 -16.99 -8.41 -6.80
C LYS A 197 -15.97 -7.94 -7.84
N ALA A 198 -14.72 -8.39 -7.76
CA ALA A 198 -13.67 -8.04 -8.71
C ALA A 198 -13.99 -8.51 -10.13
N MET A 199 -14.73 -9.61 -10.30
CA MET A 199 -15.22 -10.04 -11.63
C MET A 199 -16.18 -9.02 -12.25
N LYS A 200 -17.00 -8.35 -11.43
CA LYS A 200 -18.11 -7.50 -11.89
C LYS A 200 -17.80 -6.01 -11.83
N LYS A 201 -16.97 -5.56 -10.87
CA LYS A 201 -16.80 -4.16 -10.49
C LYS A 201 -15.35 -3.85 -10.09
N VAL A 202 -15.01 -2.56 -10.15
CA VAL A 202 -13.76 -2.03 -9.60
C VAL A 202 -13.79 -2.10 -8.08
N LEU A 203 -12.76 -2.69 -7.50
CA LEU A 203 -12.58 -2.70 -6.06
C LEU A 203 -12.15 -1.32 -5.56
N SER A 204 -12.63 -0.94 -4.38
CA SER A 204 -12.07 0.20 -3.67
C SER A 204 -10.62 -0.08 -3.25
N PHE A 205 -9.90 0.96 -2.82
CA PHE A 205 -8.55 0.78 -2.27
C PHE A 205 -8.53 -0.16 -1.07
N GLN A 206 -9.51 -0.04 -0.16
CA GLN A 206 -9.59 -0.89 1.02
C GLN A 206 -9.90 -2.34 0.66
N GLU A 207 -10.76 -2.55 -0.34
CA GLU A 207 -11.10 -3.88 -0.83
C GLU A 207 -9.93 -4.56 -1.52
N SER A 208 -9.20 -3.84 -2.38
CA SER A 208 -8.01 -4.37 -3.05
C SER A 208 -6.86 -4.63 -2.07
N TYR A 209 -6.66 -3.75 -1.08
CA TYR A 209 -5.72 -3.95 0.02
C TYR A 209 -6.08 -5.20 0.82
N LYS A 210 -7.35 -5.37 1.23
CA LYS A 210 -7.79 -6.55 1.98
C LYS A 210 -7.70 -7.83 1.16
N LEU A 211 -8.01 -7.80 -0.14
CA LEU A 211 -7.84 -8.95 -1.03
C LEU A 211 -6.36 -9.38 -1.08
N MET A 212 -5.44 -8.43 -1.29
CA MET A 212 -4.00 -8.73 -1.36
C MET A 212 -3.41 -9.10 0.02
N LYS A 213 -3.87 -8.50 1.12
CA LYS A 213 -3.42 -8.84 2.48
C LYS A 213 -3.72 -10.29 2.84
N ASN A 214 -4.81 -10.83 2.30
CA ASN A 214 -5.22 -12.22 2.50
C ASN A 214 -4.70 -13.18 1.41
N ILE A 215 -3.73 -12.77 0.58
CA ILE A 215 -3.24 -13.60 -0.52
C ILE A 215 -2.71 -14.98 -0.06
N SER A 216 -2.21 -15.07 1.17
CA SER A 216 -1.62 -16.29 1.75
C SER A 216 -2.63 -17.37 2.12
N ILE A 217 -3.92 -17.05 2.25
CA ILE A 217 -4.97 -18.02 2.59
C ILE A 217 -5.69 -18.57 1.36
N PHE A 218 -5.40 -18.06 0.17
CA PHE A 218 -6.01 -18.53 -1.07
C PHE A 218 -5.29 -19.74 -1.64
N ASN A 219 -6.06 -20.66 -2.21
CA ASN A 219 -5.51 -21.77 -2.97
C ASN A 219 -5.10 -21.32 -4.40
N THR A 220 -4.38 -22.20 -5.11
CA THR A 220 -3.87 -21.94 -6.46
C THR A 220 -4.95 -21.51 -7.45
N ALA A 221 -6.16 -22.10 -7.38
CA ALA A 221 -7.27 -21.77 -8.27
C ALA A 221 -7.82 -20.36 -8.00
N GLN A 222 -7.95 -19.97 -6.73
CA GLN A 222 -8.36 -18.63 -6.32
C GLN A 222 -7.31 -17.59 -6.73
N ILE A 223 -6.01 -17.86 -6.52
CA ILE A 223 -4.92 -16.98 -6.94
C ILE A 223 -4.94 -16.83 -8.47
N ALA A 224 -5.04 -17.92 -9.23
CA ALA A 224 -5.13 -17.87 -10.68
C ALA A 224 -6.33 -17.04 -11.16
N SER A 225 -7.48 -17.19 -10.49
CA SER A 225 -8.69 -16.42 -10.76
C SER A 225 -8.46 -14.92 -10.54
N ILE A 226 -7.90 -14.54 -9.38
CA ILE A 226 -7.55 -13.15 -9.06
C ILE A 226 -6.64 -12.56 -10.14
N LEU A 227 -5.54 -13.26 -10.47
CA LEU A 227 -4.57 -12.80 -11.46
C LEU A 227 -5.19 -12.62 -12.85
N THR A 228 -6.08 -13.53 -13.24
CA THR A 228 -6.79 -13.49 -14.52
C THR A 228 -7.80 -12.35 -14.56
N ILE A 229 -8.61 -12.17 -13.51
CA ILE A 229 -9.60 -11.10 -13.40
C ILE A 229 -8.95 -9.73 -13.59
N PHE A 230 -7.86 -9.44 -12.89
CA PHE A 230 -7.17 -8.15 -12.99
C PHE A 230 -6.37 -7.95 -14.28
N ASN A 231 -6.06 -9.03 -15.01
CA ASN A 231 -5.45 -8.91 -16.33
C ASN A 231 -6.50 -8.63 -17.41
N MET A 232 -7.66 -9.28 -17.32
CA MET A 232 -8.79 -9.06 -18.25
C MET A 232 -9.45 -7.70 -18.03
N ARG A 233 -9.62 -7.28 -16.77
CA ARG A 233 -10.07 -5.93 -16.45
C ARG A 233 -8.92 -4.95 -16.56
N LYS A 234 -9.15 -3.79 -17.16
CA LYS A 234 -8.22 -2.66 -17.04
C LYS A 234 -8.14 -2.23 -15.57
N VAL A 235 -7.08 -2.66 -14.88
CA VAL A 235 -6.87 -2.37 -13.45
C VAL A 235 -6.88 -0.86 -13.16
N SER A 236 -7.58 -0.46 -12.11
CA SER A 236 -7.66 0.92 -11.66
C SER A 236 -6.46 1.30 -10.78
N TYR A 237 -6.19 2.59 -10.68
CA TYR A 237 -5.14 3.12 -9.81
C TYR A 237 -5.36 2.81 -8.32
N LYS A 238 -6.62 2.69 -7.86
CA LYS A 238 -6.95 2.31 -6.48
C LYS A 238 -6.65 0.84 -6.21
N GLU A 239 -6.92 -0.03 -7.18
CA GLU A 239 -6.55 -1.45 -7.11
C GLU A 239 -5.04 -1.64 -7.10
N LEU A 240 -4.32 -0.97 -8.02
CA LEU A 240 -2.85 -0.95 -8.04
C LEU A 240 -2.27 -0.45 -6.72
N ALA A 241 -2.77 0.68 -6.21
CA ALA A 241 -2.30 1.27 -4.96
C ALA A 241 -2.56 0.34 -3.77
N GLY A 242 -3.74 -0.30 -3.68
CA GLY A 242 -4.04 -1.22 -2.58
C GLY A 242 -3.13 -2.45 -2.59
N PHE A 243 -2.90 -3.06 -3.76
CA PHE A 243 -1.97 -4.19 -3.89
C PHE A 243 -0.53 -3.79 -3.54
N ALA A 244 -0.05 -2.67 -4.09
CA ALA A 244 1.30 -2.18 -3.82
C ALA A 244 1.49 -1.78 -2.35
N LYS A 245 0.46 -1.22 -1.70
CA LYS A 245 0.50 -0.84 -0.29
C LYS A 245 0.68 -2.06 0.62
N VAL A 246 0.05 -3.20 0.32
CA VAL A 246 0.31 -4.45 1.06
C VAL A 246 1.77 -4.87 0.94
N LEU A 247 2.37 -4.78 -0.25
CA LEU A 247 3.80 -5.10 -0.43
C LEU A 247 4.71 -4.17 0.39
N LYS A 248 4.38 -2.88 0.48
CA LYS A 248 5.13 -1.90 1.28
C LYS A 248 4.95 -2.11 2.78
N ASP A 249 3.75 -2.43 3.23
CA ASP A 249 3.42 -2.59 4.65
C ASP A 249 3.95 -3.90 5.24
N ASN A 250 4.20 -4.90 4.40
CA ASN A 250 4.80 -6.18 4.77
C ASN A 250 6.25 -6.29 4.27
N ALA A 251 6.85 -5.17 3.84
CA ALA A 251 8.25 -5.16 3.45
C ALA A 251 9.15 -5.25 4.69
N GLU A 252 10.33 -5.81 4.51
CA GLU A 252 11.40 -5.68 5.50
C GLU A 252 11.71 -4.19 5.78
N TYR A 253 12.07 -3.90 7.03
CA TYR A 253 12.23 -2.52 7.49
C TYR A 253 13.34 -1.79 6.74
N PHE A 254 13.02 -0.58 6.30
CA PHE A 254 13.98 0.41 5.82
C PHE A 254 13.61 1.77 6.41
N PRO A 255 14.54 2.53 7.01
CA PRO A 255 14.20 3.78 7.71
C PRO A 255 13.45 4.78 6.82
N LYS A 256 12.42 5.45 7.38
CA LYS A 256 11.70 6.52 6.69
C LYS A 256 12.64 7.68 6.33
N PRO A 257 12.36 8.44 5.26
CA PRO A 257 13.14 9.62 4.91
C PRO A 257 13.00 10.70 5.98
N ASN A 258 14.09 11.41 6.26
CA ASN A 258 14.07 12.63 7.04
C ASN A 258 13.21 13.71 6.37
N LEU A 259 12.84 14.74 7.12
CA LEU A 259 12.12 15.89 6.56
C LEU A 259 12.95 16.48 5.40
N ASN A 260 12.31 16.63 4.24
CA ASN A 260 12.90 17.10 2.98
C ASN A 260 13.92 16.18 2.29
N GLU A 261 14.22 14.99 2.84
CA GLU A 261 15.09 14.03 2.17
C GLU A 261 14.43 13.54 0.86
N LYS A 262 15.16 13.73 -0.25
CA LYS A 262 14.77 13.21 -1.56
C LYS A 262 15.36 11.81 -1.73
N ARG A 263 14.55 10.88 -2.21
CA ARG A 263 14.91 9.50 -2.54
C ARG A 263 14.33 9.20 -3.91
N LEU A 264 15.18 8.82 -4.86
CA LEU A 264 14.79 8.52 -6.22
C LEU A 264 14.92 7.02 -6.50
N ASP A 265 13.90 6.47 -7.13
CA ASP A 265 13.97 5.16 -7.79
C ASP A 265 13.78 5.31 -9.30
N VAL A 266 14.52 4.50 -10.06
CA VAL A 266 14.43 4.43 -11.52
C VAL A 266 14.33 2.97 -11.91
N CYS A 267 13.15 2.58 -12.39
CA CYS A 267 12.83 1.20 -12.68
C CYS A 267 11.85 1.07 -13.85
N GLY A 268 11.76 -0.13 -14.41
CA GLY A 268 10.77 -0.50 -15.41
C GLY A 268 9.88 -1.60 -14.88
N THR A 269 8.67 -1.71 -15.41
CA THR A 269 7.80 -2.87 -15.17
C THR A 269 8.38 -4.18 -15.74
N GLY A 270 9.33 -4.07 -16.69
CA GLY A 270 9.84 -5.19 -17.46
C GLY A 270 8.81 -5.76 -18.44
N GLY A 271 9.27 -6.70 -19.25
CA GLY A 271 8.41 -7.40 -20.20
C GLY A 271 8.05 -6.58 -21.45
N SER A 272 8.75 -5.49 -21.75
CA SER A 272 8.78 -4.93 -23.10
C SER A 272 9.08 -6.05 -24.12
N LYS A 273 8.47 -6.00 -25.30
CA LYS A 273 8.82 -6.91 -26.40
C LYS A 273 10.20 -6.59 -26.97
N MET A 274 10.62 -5.33 -26.84
CA MET A 274 11.93 -4.85 -27.25
C MET A 274 12.92 -5.10 -26.13
N LYS A 275 14.10 -5.60 -26.49
CA LYS A 275 15.17 -5.93 -25.55
C LYS A 275 16.29 -4.90 -25.67
N THR A 276 16.56 -4.24 -24.57
CA THR A 276 17.71 -3.36 -24.35
C THR A 276 18.56 -3.94 -23.22
N PHE A 277 19.78 -3.44 -23.07
CA PHE A 277 20.62 -3.71 -21.90
C PHE A 277 20.00 -3.03 -20.66
N ASN A 278 20.54 -3.20 -19.45
CA ASN A 278 19.89 -2.63 -18.24
C ASN A 278 20.07 -1.10 -18.11
N VAL A 279 19.39 -0.34 -18.97
CA VAL A 279 19.42 1.13 -19.04
C VAL A 279 19.14 1.76 -17.67
N SER A 280 18.11 1.30 -16.96
CA SER A 280 17.75 1.87 -15.65
C SER A 280 18.81 1.64 -14.57
N THR A 281 19.58 0.55 -14.63
CA THR A 281 20.67 0.25 -13.69
C THR A 281 21.84 1.18 -13.96
N ILE A 282 22.28 1.28 -15.21
CA ILE A 282 23.38 2.16 -15.60
C ILE A 282 23.01 3.64 -15.36
N SER A 283 21.76 4.02 -15.64
CA SER A 283 21.24 5.36 -15.33
C SER A 283 21.31 5.67 -13.84
N SER A 284 21.03 4.69 -12.98
CA SER A 284 21.10 4.85 -11.52
C SER A 284 22.54 5.10 -11.04
N ILE A 285 23.53 4.45 -11.65
CA ILE A 285 24.96 4.70 -11.37
C ILE A 285 25.33 6.13 -11.78
N VAL A 286 24.97 6.55 -13.00
CA VAL A 286 25.21 7.92 -13.51
C VAL A 286 24.56 8.97 -12.60
N LEU A 287 23.31 8.75 -12.19
CA LEU A 287 22.59 9.63 -11.28
C LEU A 287 23.28 9.77 -9.91
N SER A 288 23.75 8.66 -9.35
CA SER A 288 24.48 8.68 -8.07
C SER A 288 25.82 9.42 -8.19
N ALA A 289 26.48 9.38 -9.35
CA ALA A 289 27.70 10.16 -9.63
C ALA A 289 27.43 11.67 -9.67
N LEU A 290 26.21 12.05 -10.04
CA LEU A 290 25.72 13.43 -10.05
C LEU A 290 25.07 13.85 -8.72
N GLY A 291 25.25 13.06 -7.65
CA GLY A 291 24.80 13.37 -6.31
C GLY A 291 23.29 13.24 -6.12
N VAL A 292 22.64 12.35 -6.86
CA VAL A 292 21.23 11.97 -6.64
C VAL A 292 21.18 10.80 -5.66
N ASN A 293 20.24 10.87 -4.71
CA ASN A 293 20.02 9.82 -3.72
C ASN A 293 19.20 8.67 -4.31
N ILE A 294 19.88 7.59 -4.68
CA ILE A 294 19.27 6.43 -5.34
C ILE A 294 18.92 5.34 -4.31
N VAL A 295 17.66 4.90 -4.35
CA VAL A 295 17.15 3.72 -3.63
C VAL A 295 16.59 2.73 -4.63
N LYS A 296 17.46 2.09 -5.42
CA LYS A 296 17.02 1.28 -6.56
C LYS A 296 16.39 -0.02 -6.07
N HIS A 297 15.15 -0.26 -6.45
CA HIS A 297 14.48 -1.54 -6.19
C HIS A 297 14.49 -2.39 -7.47
N GLY A 298 14.84 -3.67 -7.34
CA GLY A 298 15.01 -4.52 -8.53
C GLY A 298 14.95 -6.00 -8.22
N ASN A 299 15.06 -6.81 -9.28
CA ASN A 299 14.98 -8.27 -9.19
C ASN A 299 15.98 -8.90 -10.17
N ARG A 300 16.14 -10.22 -10.05
CA ARG A 300 16.75 -11.05 -11.10
C ARG A 300 15.80 -11.15 -12.29
N ALA A 301 16.35 -11.43 -13.46
CA ALA A 301 15.51 -11.59 -14.64
C ALA A 301 14.59 -12.83 -14.52
N VAL A 302 13.35 -12.67 -14.97
CA VAL A 302 12.37 -13.77 -15.08
C VAL A 302 12.21 -14.23 -16.54
N THR A 303 12.46 -13.34 -17.51
CA THR A 303 12.25 -13.57 -18.96
C THR A 303 13.43 -13.14 -19.85
N SER A 304 14.37 -12.33 -19.36
CA SER A 304 15.67 -12.06 -19.99
C SER A 304 16.77 -12.90 -19.34
N GLN A 305 17.96 -13.00 -19.95
CA GLN A 305 19.11 -13.64 -19.28
C GLN A 305 19.82 -12.73 -18.26
N SER A 306 19.54 -11.42 -18.22
CA SER A 306 20.22 -10.48 -17.30
C SER A 306 19.27 -9.41 -16.74
N GLY A 307 18.97 -9.53 -15.45
CA GLY A 307 18.21 -8.56 -14.67
C GLY A 307 19.12 -7.53 -14.00
N SER A 308 18.53 -6.58 -13.27
CA SER A 308 19.32 -5.53 -12.60
C SER A 308 20.25 -6.09 -11.53
N MET A 309 19.84 -7.14 -10.82
CA MET A 309 20.69 -7.81 -9.84
C MET A 309 21.86 -8.52 -10.54
N ASP A 310 21.57 -9.27 -11.60
CA ASP A 310 22.57 -10.07 -12.33
C ASP A 310 23.66 -9.16 -12.94
N LEU A 311 23.31 -7.96 -13.41
CA LEU A 311 24.30 -6.98 -13.87
C LEU A 311 25.14 -6.43 -12.71
N LEU A 312 24.52 -6.06 -11.59
CA LEU A 312 25.26 -5.48 -10.46
C LEU A 312 26.24 -6.49 -9.84
N GLU A 313 25.86 -7.76 -9.71
CA GLU A 313 26.76 -8.83 -9.26
C GLU A 313 27.95 -8.98 -10.21
N LYS A 314 27.72 -9.00 -11.52
CA LYS A 314 28.79 -9.09 -12.52
C LYS A 314 29.71 -7.87 -12.51
N LEU A 315 29.19 -6.69 -12.20
CA LEU A 315 29.99 -5.48 -12.00
C LEU A 315 30.77 -5.47 -10.67
N GLY A 316 30.61 -6.50 -9.82
CA GLY A 316 31.36 -6.66 -8.57
C GLY A 316 30.65 -6.14 -7.32
N PHE A 317 29.35 -5.83 -7.36
CA PHE A 317 28.65 -5.44 -6.13
C PHE A 317 28.45 -6.65 -5.22
N ASN A 318 28.85 -6.52 -3.95
CA ASN A 318 28.33 -7.36 -2.89
C ASN A 318 26.89 -6.95 -2.57
N LEU A 319 25.93 -7.80 -2.94
CA LEU A 319 24.50 -7.58 -2.70
C LEU A 319 23.96 -8.43 -1.55
N ASP A 320 24.80 -9.26 -0.92
CA ASP A 320 24.43 -10.05 0.25
C ASP A 320 24.68 -9.27 1.53
N ILE A 321 24.04 -8.11 1.63
CA ILE A 321 24.10 -7.21 2.78
C ILE A 321 22.74 -7.13 3.44
N ASP A 322 22.67 -7.07 4.76
CA ASP A 322 21.42 -6.91 5.51
C ASP A 322 20.78 -5.52 5.31
N ASN A 323 19.63 -5.28 5.95
CA ASN A 323 18.89 -4.04 5.75
C ASN A 323 19.55 -2.83 6.43
N GLU A 324 20.25 -3.04 7.55
CA GLU A 324 20.97 -1.98 8.25
C GLU A 324 22.20 -1.58 7.43
N GLU A 325 22.95 -2.56 6.95
CA GLU A 325 24.06 -2.38 6.01
C GLU A 325 23.61 -1.69 4.72
N ALA A 326 22.47 -2.09 4.14
CA ALA A 326 21.92 -1.46 2.95
C ALA A 326 21.56 0.02 3.17
N TYR A 327 21.11 0.39 4.38
CA TYR A 327 20.81 1.77 4.74
C TYR A 327 22.09 2.59 5.01
N ASP A 328 23.08 2.01 5.68
CA ASP A 328 24.37 2.65 5.91
C ASP A 328 25.14 2.88 4.61
N PHE A 329 25.08 1.89 3.71
CA PHE A 329 25.60 1.99 2.36
C PHE A 329 24.92 3.12 1.59
N TYR A 330 23.58 3.22 1.67
CA TYR A 330 22.81 4.33 1.12
C TYR A 330 23.29 5.69 1.67
N LYS A 331 23.38 5.84 2.99
CA LYS A 331 23.79 7.10 3.64
C LYS A 331 25.18 7.57 3.21
N LYS A 332 26.14 6.65 3.11
CA LYS A 332 27.53 6.97 2.76
C LYS A 332 27.72 7.24 1.27
N ASN A 333 26.89 6.63 0.42
CA ASN A 333 27.15 6.59 -1.03
C ASN A 333 26.05 7.20 -1.90
N ASN A 334 24.94 7.67 -1.35
CA ASN A 334 23.77 8.13 -2.12
C ASN A 334 23.24 7.07 -3.10
N PHE A 335 23.48 5.79 -2.82
CA PHE A 335 23.07 4.67 -3.64
C PHE A 335 22.87 3.46 -2.75
N THR A 336 21.78 2.74 -2.96
CA THR A 336 21.62 1.36 -2.48
C THR A 336 20.77 0.58 -3.47
N TYR A 337 20.92 -0.73 -3.46
CA TYR A 337 20.12 -1.66 -4.24
C TYR A 337 19.35 -2.59 -3.33
N LEU A 338 18.05 -2.70 -3.56
CA LEU A 338 17.12 -3.46 -2.73
C LEU A 338 16.60 -4.63 -3.55
N TYR A 339 17.02 -5.85 -3.19
CA TYR A 339 16.64 -7.05 -3.90
C TYR A 339 15.23 -7.51 -3.51
N ALA A 340 14.29 -7.44 -4.45
CA ALA A 340 12.85 -7.60 -4.19
C ALA A 340 12.45 -8.86 -3.40
N PRO A 341 12.99 -10.07 -3.66
CA PRO A 341 12.66 -11.27 -2.88
C PRO A 341 13.09 -11.21 -1.42
N LYS A 342 14.16 -10.47 -1.08
CA LYS A 342 14.59 -10.25 0.32
C LYS A 342 13.57 -9.38 1.08
N TYR A 343 13.03 -8.38 0.39
CA TYR A 343 12.11 -7.41 0.99
C TYR A 343 10.64 -7.83 0.94
N HIS A 344 10.19 -8.62 -0.03
CA HIS A 344 8.77 -8.93 -0.23
C HIS A 344 8.45 -10.44 -0.10
N LYS A 345 8.53 -10.96 1.13
CA LYS A 345 8.28 -12.39 1.44
C LYS A 345 6.90 -12.90 0.98
N ILE A 346 5.90 -12.02 0.92
CA ILE A 346 4.53 -12.36 0.49
C ILE A 346 4.47 -12.82 -0.98
N MET A 347 5.49 -12.50 -1.79
CA MET A 347 5.56 -12.92 -3.19
C MET A 347 5.65 -14.44 -3.35
N LYS A 348 6.09 -15.18 -2.32
CA LYS A 348 6.16 -16.65 -2.36
C LYS A 348 4.81 -17.30 -2.64
N TYR A 349 3.72 -16.73 -2.12
CA TYR A 349 2.36 -17.27 -2.26
C TYR A 349 1.83 -17.23 -3.68
N VAL A 350 2.32 -16.29 -4.52
CA VAL A 350 1.84 -16.12 -5.90
C VAL A 350 2.84 -16.59 -6.95
N SER A 351 4.07 -16.90 -6.55
CA SER A 351 5.18 -17.12 -7.48
C SER A 351 4.97 -18.35 -8.37
N GLU A 352 4.53 -19.46 -7.80
CA GLU A 352 4.27 -20.69 -8.56
C GLU A 352 3.12 -20.51 -9.55
N THR A 353 1.99 -19.99 -9.09
CA THR A 353 0.83 -19.71 -9.95
C THR A 353 1.19 -18.78 -11.10
N ARG A 354 1.96 -17.72 -10.84
CA ARG A 354 2.43 -16.79 -11.90
C ARG A 354 3.32 -17.49 -12.92
N LYS A 355 4.23 -18.36 -12.49
CA LYS A 355 5.07 -19.17 -13.39
C LYS A 355 4.21 -20.07 -14.28
N SER A 356 3.17 -20.69 -13.73
CA SER A 356 2.26 -21.57 -14.47
C SER A 356 1.39 -20.81 -15.48
N LEU A 357 0.91 -19.61 -15.15
CA LEU A 357 0.04 -18.82 -16.04
C LEU A 357 0.77 -18.30 -17.30
N LYS A 358 2.08 -18.04 -17.23
CA LYS A 358 2.92 -17.58 -18.36
C LYS A 358 2.46 -16.28 -19.06
N PHE A 359 1.50 -15.53 -18.50
CA PHE A 359 1.13 -14.20 -18.98
C PHE A 359 1.37 -13.11 -17.91
N LYS A 360 1.42 -11.84 -18.34
CA LYS A 360 1.64 -10.70 -17.45
C LYS A 360 0.44 -10.48 -16.54
N THR A 361 0.69 -10.21 -15.27
CA THR A 361 -0.37 -10.02 -14.27
C THR A 361 -0.26 -8.64 -13.61
N ILE A 362 -1.20 -8.30 -12.73
CA ILE A 362 -1.11 -7.09 -11.88
C ILE A 362 0.23 -7.00 -11.14
N PHE A 363 0.87 -8.14 -10.82
CA PHE A 363 2.16 -8.18 -10.15
C PHE A 363 3.33 -7.60 -10.98
N ASN A 364 3.20 -7.58 -12.31
CA ASN A 364 4.18 -6.92 -13.19
C ASN A 364 4.10 -5.39 -13.08
N LEU A 365 2.95 -4.84 -12.65
CA LEU A 365 2.73 -3.39 -12.52
C LEU A 365 3.06 -2.88 -11.11
N ILE A 366 2.83 -3.69 -10.07
CA ILE A 366 3.00 -3.22 -8.69
C ILE A 366 4.45 -3.29 -8.17
N GLY A 367 5.35 -4.03 -8.82
CA GLY A 367 6.76 -4.11 -8.41
C GLY A 367 7.45 -2.74 -8.34
N PRO A 368 7.35 -1.91 -9.40
CA PRO A 368 7.80 -0.52 -9.36
C PRO A 368 7.10 0.36 -8.31
N LEU A 369 5.88 0.01 -7.89
CA LEU A 369 5.10 0.76 -6.90
C LEU A 369 5.42 0.36 -5.45
N SER A 370 6.20 -0.71 -5.24
CA SER A 370 6.39 -1.34 -3.94
C SER A 370 7.75 -1.08 -3.29
N ASN A 371 8.53 -0.11 -3.78
CA ASN A 371 9.86 0.18 -3.26
C ASN A 371 9.86 0.30 -1.72
N PRO A 372 10.62 -0.55 -1.00
CA PRO A 372 10.59 -0.62 0.45
C PRO A 372 11.28 0.57 1.12
N ALA A 373 12.22 1.24 0.43
CA ALA A 373 12.97 2.38 0.97
C ALA A 373 12.23 3.72 0.89
N HIS A 374 10.90 3.69 0.79
CA HIS A 374 10.06 4.89 0.85
C HIS A 374 10.51 5.98 -0.15
N ALA A 375 10.75 5.60 -1.41
CA ALA A 375 11.09 6.54 -2.47
C ALA A 375 10.11 7.74 -2.47
N THR A 376 10.63 8.95 -2.62
CA THR A 376 9.82 10.19 -2.69
C THR A 376 9.66 10.70 -4.11
N TYR A 377 10.52 10.24 -5.02
CA TYR A 377 10.53 10.51 -6.46
C TYR A 377 10.68 9.19 -7.21
N GLN A 378 9.99 9.02 -8.34
CA GLN A 378 10.13 7.81 -9.17
C GLN A 378 10.03 8.09 -10.67
N LEU A 379 10.97 7.54 -11.44
CA LEU A 379 10.85 7.39 -12.89
C LEU A 379 10.51 5.93 -13.19
N ILE A 380 9.33 5.67 -13.75
CA ILE A 380 8.83 4.31 -14.00
C ILE A 380 8.53 4.13 -15.49
N GLY A 381 9.21 3.16 -16.11
CA GLY A 381 8.87 2.68 -17.42
C GLY A 381 7.74 1.66 -17.42
N VAL A 382 6.82 1.75 -18.38
CA VAL A 382 5.73 0.78 -18.58
C VAL A 382 5.72 0.25 -20.00
N TYR A 383 5.52 -1.07 -20.14
CA TYR A 383 5.54 -1.75 -21.44
C TYR A 383 4.31 -1.47 -22.33
N ASP A 384 3.30 -0.77 -21.82
CA ASP A 384 2.07 -0.45 -22.55
C ASP A 384 1.51 0.88 -22.07
N LYS A 385 1.32 1.82 -23.01
CA LYS A 385 0.82 3.18 -22.76
C LYS A 385 -0.51 3.21 -22.00
N LYS A 386 -1.33 2.15 -22.05
CA LYS A 386 -2.61 2.09 -21.33
C LYS A 386 -2.45 2.18 -19.81
N TYR A 387 -1.27 1.86 -19.27
CA TYR A 387 -0.99 1.89 -17.84
C TYR A 387 -0.42 3.21 -17.34
N LEU A 388 0.07 4.09 -18.23
CA LEU A 388 0.68 5.40 -17.88
C LEU A 388 -0.09 6.15 -16.80
N LYS A 389 -1.34 6.49 -17.10
CA LYS A 389 -2.20 7.30 -16.23
C LYS A 389 -2.58 6.58 -14.95
N GLN A 390 -2.79 5.25 -14.99
CA GLN A 390 -3.18 4.48 -13.80
C GLN A 390 -2.01 4.36 -12.83
N MET A 391 -0.81 4.10 -13.33
CA MET A 391 0.39 4.03 -12.49
C MET A 391 0.75 5.40 -11.91
N CYS A 392 0.69 6.47 -12.70
CA CYS A 392 0.97 7.82 -12.20
C CYS A 392 -0.01 8.24 -11.09
N LYS A 393 -1.31 7.93 -11.25
CA LYS A 393 -2.32 8.13 -10.20
C LYS A 393 -2.06 7.28 -8.96
N ALA A 394 -1.64 6.02 -9.14
CA ALA A 394 -1.31 5.14 -8.02
C ALA A 394 -0.10 5.68 -7.23
N LEU A 395 0.92 6.21 -7.90
CA LEU A 395 2.07 6.85 -7.25
C LEU A 395 1.66 8.04 -6.37
N LYS A 396 0.80 8.94 -6.89
CA LYS A 396 0.23 10.03 -6.08
C LYS A 396 -0.51 9.49 -4.86
N TYR A 397 -1.34 8.46 -5.06
CA TYR A 397 -2.12 7.84 -3.98
C TYR A 397 -1.22 7.19 -2.91
N LEU A 398 -0.06 6.67 -3.31
CA LEU A 398 0.94 6.05 -2.43
C LEU A 398 1.91 7.06 -1.78
N GLY A 399 1.71 8.36 -2.00
CA GLY A 399 2.46 9.44 -1.34
C GLY A 399 3.73 9.89 -2.07
N ILE A 400 3.91 9.53 -3.34
CA ILE A 400 5.04 10.03 -4.14
C ILE A 400 4.85 11.53 -4.43
N LYS A 401 5.92 12.31 -4.25
CA LYS A 401 5.89 13.78 -4.40
C LYS A 401 5.95 14.20 -5.86
N ARG A 402 6.91 13.66 -6.61
CA ARG A 402 7.00 13.82 -8.07
C ARG A 402 7.26 12.47 -8.72
N ALA A 403 6.59 12.21 -9.82
CA ALA A 403 6.83 10.99 -10.58
C ALA A 403 6.80 11.26 -12.08
N MET A 404 7.47 10.41 -12.84
CA MET A 404 7.34 10.37 -14.28
C MET A 404 7.10 8.93 -14.68
N VAL A 405 5.95 8.65 -15.29
CA VAL A 405 5.68 7.35 -15.90
C VAL A 405 5.86 7.49 -17.40
N VAL A 406 6.58 6.57 -18.03
CA VAL A 406 6.97 6.66 -19.45
C VAL A 406 6.66 5.37 -20.20
N SER A 407 6.31 5.48 -21.48
CA SER A 407 6.15 4.34 -22.39
C SER A 407 6.47 4.80 -23.80
N SER A 408 7.46 4.19 -24.45
CA SER A 408 7.76 4.54 -25.84
C SER A 408 6.62 4.14 -26.77
N LYS A 409 6.55 4.76 -27.95
CA LYS A 409 5.53 4.45 -28.95
C LYS A 409 5.53 2.98 -29.40
N ASN A 410 6.69 2.32 -29.36
CA ASN A 410 6.85 0.90 -29.67
C ASN A 410 6.82 -0.02 -28.43
N GLY A 411 6.50 0.50 -27.24
CA GLY A 411 6.24 -0.29 -26.04
C GLY A 411 7.49 -0.62 -25.20
N LEU A 412 8.60 0.07 -25.44
CA LEU A 412 9.76 0.08 -24.55
C LEU A 412 9.37 0.74 -23.22
N ASP A 413 9.79 0.13 -22.12
CA ASP A 413 9.62 0.65 -20.76
C ASP A 413 10.78 1.56 -20.36
N GLU A 414 11.17 2.47 -21.26
CA GLU A 414 12.15 3.53 -21.06
C GLU A 414 11.78 4.76 -21.92
N ILE A 415 12.42 5.90 -21.68
CA ILE A 415 12.45 6.98 -22.67
C ILE A 415 13.33 6.54 -23.83
N SER A 416 12.74 6.52 -25.03
CA SER A 416 13.41 6.05 -26.24
C SER A 416 14.27 7.15 -26.90
N ILE A 417 15.29 6.72 -27.63
CA ILE A 417 16.14 7.56 -28.50
C ILE A 417 15.92 7.28 -29.99
N PHE A 418 14.87 6.54 -30.33
CA PHE A 418 14.54 6.09 -31.69
C PHE A 418 13.05 6.16 -32.01
N GLU A 419 12.21 6.50 -31.03
CA GLU A 419 10.78 6.68 -31.18
C GLU A 419 10.28 7.73 -30.16
N PRO A 420 9.16 8.42 -30.43
CA PRO A 420 8.52 9.27 -29.43
C PRO A 420 8.11 8.48 -28.18
N THR A 421 8.11 9.14 -27.03
CA THR A 421 7.76 8.57 -25.73
C THR A 421 6.56 9.29 -25.12
N TYR A 422 5.54 8.53 -24.75
CA TYR A 422 4.40 9.04 -24.01
C TYR A 422 4.76 9.18 -22.53
N ILE A 423 4.49 10.34 -21.92
CA ILE A 423 4.83 10.65 -20.54
C ILE A 423 3.58 11.08 -19.76
N CYS A 424 3.45 10.57 -18.54
CA CYS A 424 2.54 11.07 -17.52
C CYS A 424 3.34 11.51 -16.30
N GLU A 425 3.48 12.81 -16.10
CA GLU A 425 4.23 13.42 -15.00
C GLU A 425 3.30 13.83 -13.85
N LEU A 426 3.67 13.46 -12.63
CA LEU A 426 3.13 13.98 -11.39
C LEU A 426 4.05 15.10 -10.89
N LYS A 427 3.54 16.32 -10.84
CA LYS A 427 4.28 17.51 -10.36
C LYS A 427 3.31 18.43 -9.63
N ASP A 428 3.69 18.84 -8.42
CA ASP A 428 2.90 19.73 -7.56
C ASP A 428 1.45 19.26 -7.36
N GLY A 429 1.30 17.94 -7.17
CA GLY A 429 0.00 17.29 -7.00
C GLY A 429 -0.88 17.24 -8.27
N LYS A 430 -0.41 17.77 -9.40
CA LYS A 430 -1.11 17.77 -10.69
C LYS A 430 -0.49 16.75 -11.65
N PHE A 431 -1.29 16.33 -12.63
CA PHE A 431 -0.87 15.38 -13.66
C PHE A 431 -0.72 16.12 -15.00
N TYR A 432 0.39 15.89 -15.68
CA TYR A 432 0.69 16.43 -17.00
C TYR A 432 0.94 15.26 -17.96
N GLU A 433 0.21 15.23 -19.07
CA GLU A 433 0.34 14.19 -20.11
C GLU A 433 0.89 14.85 -21.37
N TYR A 434 2.01 14.35 -21.89
CA TYR A 434 2.66 14.89 -23.08
C TYR A 434 3.46 13.82 -23.82
N ILE A 435 3.85 14.12 -25.05
CA ILE A 435 4.75 13.29 -25.86
C ILE A 435 6.11 13.97 -25.85
N PHE A 436 7.13 13.21 -25.48
CA PHE A 436 8.52 13.62 -25.55
C PHE A 436 9.18 12.98 -26.77
N ASP A 437 9.90 13.77 -27.54
CA ASP A 437 10.62 13.29 -28.72
C ASP A 437 12.10 13.63 -28.61
N PHE A 438 12.94 12.59 -28.66
CA PHE A 438 14.40 12.71 -28.54
C PHE A 438 15.03 13.51 -29.69
N SER A 439 14.38 13.58 -30.86
CA SER A 439 14.84 14.36 -32.01
C SER A 439 14.97 15.87 -31.72
N ASN A 440 14.32 16.36 -30.66
CA ASN A 440 14.47 17.75 -30.17
C ASN A 440 15.79 18.01 -29.41
N ILE A 441 16.53 16.94 -29.09
CA ILE A 441 17.82 17.00 -28.37
C ILE A 441 18.96 16.58 -29.29
N ASP A 442 18.82 15.43 -29.97
CA ASP A 442 19.85 14.82 -30.80
C ASP A 442 19.19 13.88 -31.83
N ASN A 443 19.94 13.49 -32.86
CA ASN A 443 19.47 12.61 -33.92
C ASN A 443 19.11 11.22 -33.36
N TYR A 444 18.03 10.64 -33.89
CA TYR A 444 17.66 9.27 -33.59
C TYR A 444 18.79 8.28 -33.88
N VAL A 445 18.87 7.25 -33.05
CA VAL A 445 19.78 6.11 -33.23
C VAL A 445 18.99 4.93 -33.78
N LYS A 446 19.59 4.10 -34.64
CA LYS A 446 18.92 2.89 -35.11
C LYS A 446 18.75 1.91 -33.95
N TYR A 447 17.59 1.25 -33.86
CA TYR A 447 17.35 0.29 -32.78
C TYR A 447 18.40 -0.84 -32.79
N GLU A 448 18.82 -1.28 -33.98
CA GLU A 448 19.83 -2.32 -34.19
C GLU A 448 21.17 -1.97 -33.54
N ASP A 449 21.53 -0.69 -33.44
CA ASP A 449 22.77 -0.23 -32.81
C ASP A 449 22.74 -0.36 -31.28
N ILE A 450 21.56 -0.43 -30.67
CA ILE A 450 21.39 -0.47 -29.21
C ILE A 450 20.65 -1.71 -28.69
N LYS A 451 20.13 -2.54 -29.61
CA LYS A 451 19.51 -3.82 -29.31
C LYS A 451 20.45 -4.67 -28.46
N TYR A 452 19.88 -5.27 -27.42
CA TYR A 452 20.56 -6.26 -26.61
C TYR A 452 20.06 -7.66 -26.97
N GLU A 453 21.00 -8.55 -27.20
CA GLU A 453 20.75 -9.97 -27.42
C GLU A 453 21.30 -10.75 -26.22
N ASP A 454 20.60 -11.81 -25.79
CA ASP A 454 20.92 -12.50 -24.54
C ASP A 454 22.35 -13.12 -24.55
N ASN A 455 22.92 -13.40 -25.72
CA ASN A 455 24.31 -13.85 -25.89
C ASN A 455 25.37 -12.75 -25.67
N GLN A 456 24.97 -11.48 -25.58
CA GLN A 456 25.89 -10.36 -25.38
C GLN A 456 26.23 -10.16 -23.91
N ASN A 457 27.48 -9.75 -23.66
CA ASN A 457 27.95 -9.43 -22.32
C ASN A 457 27.47 -8.03 -21.88
N ASN A 458 26.38 -8.00 -21.10
CA ASN A 458 25.77 -6.80 -20.56
C ASN A 458 26.70 -6.00 -19.62
N GLU A 459 27.57 -6.69 -18.88
CA GLU A 459 28.59 -6.07 -18.03
C GLU A 459 29.59 -5.27 -18.88
N LYS A 460 30.10 -5.89 -19.95
CA LYS A 460 30.99 -5.21 -20.91
C LYS A 460 30.30 -3.99 -21.52
N ILE A 461 29.04 -4.09 -21.94
CA ILE A 461 28.28 -2.96 -22.45
C ILE A 461 28.19 -1.83 -21.41
N ALA A 462 27.89 -2.17 -20.16
CA ALA A 462 27.82 -1.19 -19.08
C ALA A 462 29.16 -0.47 -18.85
N LEU A 463 30.28 -1.21 -18.84
CA LEU A 463 31.61 -0.64 -18.67
C LEU A 463 32.02 0.26 -19.85
N GLU A 464 31.77 -0.15 -21.10
CA GLU A 464 32.06 0.66 -22.29
C GLU A 464 31.25 1.97 -22.30
N ILE A 465 29.99 1.91 -21.86
CA ILE A 465 29.15 3.12 -21.70
C ILE A 465 29.72 4.01 -20.60
N LEU A 466 30.01 3.48 -19.41
CA LEU A 466 30.45 4.27 -18.26
C LEU A 466 31.86 4.87 -18.45
N ASN A 467 32.72 4.21 -19.23
CA ASN A 467 34.04 4.69 -19.61
C ASN A 467 34.00 5.72 -20.76
N GLY A 468 32.84 5.92 -21.39
CA GLY A 468 32.64 6.88 -22.48
C GLY A 468 33.05 6.37 -23.87
N ASN A 469 33.30 5.08 -24.03
CA ASN A 469 33.71 4.46 -25.30
C ASN A 469 32.51 4.16 -26.21
N ASP A 470 31.34 3.82 -25.65
CA ASP A 470 30.11 3.57 -26.41
C ASP A 470 29.10 4.72 -26.23
N ILE A 471 29.39 5.85 -26.88
CA ILE A 471 28.53 7.04 -26.82
C ILE A 471 27.15 6.79 -27.45
N LYS A 472 27.03 5.89 -28.44
CA LYS A 472 25.76 5.58 -29.08
C LYS A 472 24.78 4.96 -28.07
N ARG A 473 25.20 3.91 -27.36
CA ARG A 473 24.39 3.33 -26.27
C ARG A 473 24.30 4.24 -25.06
N ALA A 474 25.31 5.08 -24.80
CA ALA A 474 25.22 6.06 -23.72
C ALA A 474 24.04 7.02 -23.89
N LYS A 475 23.60 7.36 -25.11
CA LYS A 475 22.48 8.30 -25.33
C LYS A 475 21.18 7.85 -24.63
N ILE A 476 20.83 6.56 -24.67
CA ILE A 476 19.60 6.08 -24.00
C ILE A 476 19.73 6.09 -22.46
N VAL A 477 20.94 5.86 -21.94
CA VAL A 477 21.23 6.03 -20.51
C VAL A 477 21.11 7.50 -20.12
N CYS A 478 21.73 8.40 -20.89
CA CYS A 478 21.74 9.82 -20.62
C CYS A 478 20.35 10.45 -20.65
N ILE A 479 19.47 10.03 -21.57
CA ILE A 479 18.12 10.61 -21.63
C ILE A 479 17.24 10.18 -20.45
N ASN A 480 17.34 8.91 -20.03
CA ASN A 480 16.61 8.42 -18.87
C ASN A 480 17.18 9.02 -17.56
N ALA A 481 18.50 9.12 -17.43
CA ALA A 481 19.15 9.85 -16.33
C ALA A 481 18.79 11.35 -16.36
N GLY A 482 18.72 11.97 -17.53
CA GLY A 482 18.37 13.38 -17.70
C GLY A 482 16.95 13.70 -17.25
N ALA A 483 15.99 12.84 -17.62
CA ALA A 483 14.62 12.95 -17.12
C ALA A 483 14.54 12.77 -15.61
N ALA A 484 15.31 11.84 -15.05
CA ALA A 484 15.43 11.65 -13.61
C ALA A 484 16.08 12.87 -12.89
N LEU A 485 17.08 13.53 -13.47
CA LEU A 485 17.67 14.76 -12.93
C LEU A 485 16.66 15.91 -12.91
N TYR A 486 15.89 16.08 -13.99
CA TYR A 486 14.78 17.03 -14.04
C TYR A 486 13.70 16.73 -12.99
N LEU A 487 13.33 15.45 -12.85
CA LEU A 487 12.35 15.00 -11.86
C LEU A 487 12.82 15.29 -10.43
N TYR A 488 14.11 15.06 -10.16
CA TYR A 488 14.74 15.31 -8.86
C TYR A 488 14.94 16.82 -8.57
N GLY A 489 14.91 17.66 -9.61
CA GLY A 489 15.13 19.11 -9.53
C GLY A 489 16.61 19.50 -9.53
N LYS A 490 17.48 18.68 -10.12
CA LYS A 490 18.90 19.02 -10.38
C LYS A 490 19.13 19.60 -11.77
N ALA A 491 18.17 19.47 -12.68
CA ALA A 491 18.15 20.09 -13.99
C ALA A 491 16.81 20.81 -14.21
N ASN A 492 16.79 21.92 -14.95
CA ASN A 492 15.58 22.68 -15.26
C ASN A 492 14.76 22.04 -16.38
N SER A 493 15.38 21.19 -17.20
CA SER A 493 14.72 20.45 -18.28
C SER A 493 15.32 19.06 -18.49
N ILE A 494 14.59 18.18 -19.18
CA ILE A 494 15.09 16.86 -19.62
C ILE A 494 16.34 17.03 -20.50
N LYS A 495 16.37 18.06 -21.36
CA LYS A 495 17.50 18.37 -22.24
C LYS A 495 18.76 18.75 -21.49
N GLU A 496 18.65 19.63 -20.50
CA GLU A 496 19.76 19.99 -19.62
C GLU A 496 20.27 18.76 -18.87
N GLY A 497 19.36 17.97 -18.28
CA GLY A 497 19.72 16.73 -17.59
C GLY A 497 20.43 15.72 -18.50
N TYR A 498 20.02 15.61 -19.77
CA TYR A 498 20.67 14.74 -20.75
C TYR A 498 22.14 15.12 -20.94
N TYR A 499 22.45 16.41 -21.12
CA TYR A 499 23.83 16.86 -21.30
C TYR A 499 24.66 16.71 -20.02
N MET A 500 24.08 16.95 -18.83
CA MET A 500 24.75 16.68 -17.55
C MET A 500 25.15 15.21 -17.41
N ALA A 501 24.24 14.30 -17.76
CA ALA A 501 24.51 12.85 -17.74
C ALA A 501 25.58 12.47 -18.76
N LEU A 502 25.51 13.02 -19.97
CA LEU A 502 26.49 12.78 -21.03
C LEU A 502 27.88 13.28 -20.64
N GLU A 503 27.99 14.46 -20.04
CA GLU A 503 29.25 15.01 -19.55
C GLU A 503 29.84 14.15 -18.43
N SER A 504 29.00 13.65 -17.51
CA SER A 504 29.42 12.72 -16.45
C SER A 504 30.04 11.44 -17.00
N ILE A 505 29.51 10.92 -18.11
CA ILE A 505 30.06 9.76 -18.81
C ILE A 505 31.36 10.12 -19.53
N LYS A 506 31.38 11.20 -20.33
CA LYS A 506 32.57 11.63 -21.08
C LYS A 506 33.78 11.90 -20.18
N ASN A 507 33.53 12.48 -19.00
CA ASN A 507 34.57 12.79 -18.02
C ASN A 507 34.84 11.63 -17.04
N LYS A 508 34.30 10.42 -17.31
CA LYS A 508 34.48 9.20 -16.52
C LYS A 508 34.07 9.31 -15.04
N LYS A 509 33.25 10.32 -14.69
CA LYS A 509 32.72 10.50 -13.32
C LYS A 509 31.81 9.32 -12.95
N ALA A 510 31.03 8.84 -13.91
CA ALA A 510 30.14 7.69 -13.71
C ALA A 510 30.93 6.38 -13.46
N LEU A 511 32.01 6.15 -14.21
CA LEU A 511 32.90 5.00 -14.00
C LEU A 511 33.58 5.05 -12.62
N LYS A 512 34.19 6.19 -12.25
CA LYS A 512 34.79 6.37 -10.92
C LYS A 512 33.78 6.14 -9.79
N LYS A 513 32.52 6.52 -10.01
CA LYS A 513 31.45 6.25 -9.06
C LYS A 513 31.16 4.75 -8.94
N LEU A 514 31.07 4.03 -10.05
CA LEU A 514 30.92 2.58 -10.04
C LEU A 514 32.07 1.91 -9.27
N GLU A 515 33.32 2.22 -9.60
CA GLU A 515 34.51 1.67 -8.93
C GLU A 515 34.48 1.93 -7.42
N LYS A 516 34.09 3.15 -7.01
CA LYS A 516 33.90 3.47 -5.59
C LYS A 516 32.82 2.61 -4.95
N LEU A 517 31.66 2.46 -5.61
CA LEU A 517 30.53 1.70 -5.06
C LEU A 517 30.88 0.21 -4.88
N VAL A 518 31.57 -0.38 -5.86
CA VAL A 518 32.04 -1.77 -5.83
C VAL A 518 33.05 -1.95 -4.69
N LYS A 519 34.08 -1.10 -4.64
CA LYS A 519 35.12 -1.17 -3.60
C LYS A 519 34.55 -1.08 -2.19
N VAL A 520 33.54 -0.24 -1.97
CA VAL A 520 32.94 -0.07 -0.63
C VAL A 520 31.83 -1.08 -0.33
N SER A 521 31.32 -1.83 -1.32
CA SER A 521 30.41 -2.94 -1.06
C SER A 521 31.15 -4.20 -0.58
N ASP A 522 32.41 -4.36 -0.96
CA ASP A 522 33.25 -5.51 -0.60
C ASP A 522 33.87 -5.43 0.81
N ILE A 523 33.54 -4.42 1.63
CA ILE A 523 34.18 -4.25 2.95
C ILE A 523 33.53 -5.16 3.99
N ASN A 524 33.90 -6.44 3.89
CA ASN A 524 34.18 -7.38 4.98
C ASN A 524 35.67 -7.82 4.91
N VAL A 525 36.56 -6.94 4.44
CA VAL A 525 38.03 -7.09 4.52
C VAL A 525 38.63 -5.89 5.23
#